data_AF-A0A367J0W4-F1
#
_entry.id   AF-A0A367J0W4-F1
#
_cell.length_a   1.000
_cell.length_b   1.000
_cell.length_c   1.000
_cell.angle_alpha   90.00
_cell.angle_beta   90.00
_cell.angle_gamma   90.00
#
_symmetry.space_group_name_H-M   'P 1'
#
loop_
_entity.id
_entity.type
_entity.pdbx_description
1 polymer ?
#
loop_
_entity_poly.entity_id
_entity_poly.type
_entity_poly.pdbx_seq_one_letter_code
_entity_poly.pdbx_strand_id
1 'polypeptide(L)'
;MFRGTLRYQGYSDLLYAFRQLGFLETKPLSDCTNWKQYFETILRSPLTKESVTQRLGLSNDHPMTETVWSAIHYLLSRDNDFPIHMKGAAPLDLFSNLLAKRLRYEKGEHDMVAMHHEFGIEHSSGQKETLTSTLIRYGNDEHTAMAETVGLPAAMAVELVLDNKIPERGIQVPTQRHVYEPILEQLEFKGIRFTERVEPYRVNQLKPTGSGLYQQ
;
A
#
# COMPACT_ATOMS: atom_id res chain seq x y z
N MET A 1 0.96 14.31 16.30
CA MET A 1 0.31 14.23 14.97
C MET A 1 0.89 13.02 14.25
N PHE A 2 0.06 12.11 13.76
CA PHE A 2 0.50 10.90 13.06
C PHE A 2 -0.10 10.87 11.66
N ARG A 3 0.68 10.40 10.68
CA ARG A 3 0.20 10.08 9.33
C ARG A 3 0.66 8.67 9.00
N GLY A 4 -0.25 7.82 8.57
CA GLY A 4 0.01 6.41 8.29
C GLY A 4 -0.56 5.98 6.95
N THR A 5 -0.41 4.69 6.65
CA THR A 5 -0.93 4.07 5.43
C THR A 5 -1.76 2.86 5.81
N LEU A 6 -2.93 2.70 5.19
CA LEU A 6 -3.82 1.58 5.40
C LEU A 6 -3.43 0.39 4.52
N ARG A 7 -3.49 -0.81 5.10
CA ARG A 7 -3.27 -2.10 4.43
C ARG A 7 -4.24 -3.12 5.01
N TYR A 8 -4.63 -4.10 4.21
CA TYR A 8 -5.38 -5.25 4.71
C TYR A 8 -4.52 -6.08 5.68
N GLN A 9 -5.21 -6.78 6.59
CA GLN A 9 -4.58 -7.64 7.57
C GLN A 9 -3.66 -8.68 6.89
N GLY A 10 -2.51 -8.95 7.50
CA GLY A 10 -1.51 -9.89 7.00
C GLY A 10 -0.51 -9.31 6.00
N TYR A 11 -0.79 -8.16 5.37
CA TYR A 11 0.15 -7.53 4.41
C TYR A 11 1.54 -7.28 5.03
N SER A 12 1.57 -6.63 6.19
CA SER A 12 2.84 -6.24 6.84
C SER A 12 3.61 -7.46 7.33
N ASP A 13 2.92 -8.48 7.84
CA ASP A 13 3.55 -9.72 8.33
C ASP A 13 4.18 -10.50 7.17
N LEU A 14 3.47 -10.65 6.04
CA LEU A 14 4.00 -11.30 4.84
C LEU A 14 5.18 -10.52 4.26
N LEU A 15 5.07 -9.20 4.12
CA LEU A 15 6.17 -8.39 3.60
C LEU A 15 7.41 -8.45 4.51
N TYR A 16 7.19 -8.48 5.83
CA TYR A 16 8.28 -8.68 6.80
C TYR A 16 8.93 -10.05 6.64
N ALA A 17 8.16 -11.12 6.46
CA ALA A 17 8.71 -12.45 6.18
C ALA A 17 9.54 -12.46 4.88
N PHE A 18 9.02 -11.88 3.79
CA PHE A 18 9.77 -11.78 2.53
C PHE A 18 11.05 -10.95 2.68
N ARG A 19 11.04 -9.90 3.51
CA ARG A 19 12.25 -9.17 3.88
C ARG A 19 13.27 -10.08 4.58
N GLN A 20 12.86 -10.84 5.60
CA GLN A 20 13.74 -11.74 6.34
C GLN A 20 14.34 -12.85 5.47
N LEU A 21 13.56 -13.34 4.50
CA LEU A 21 14.04 -14.32 3.53
C LEU A 21 15.06 -13.72 2.53
N GLY A 22 15.06 -12.41 2.32
CA GLY A 22 16.00 -11.70 1.44
C GLY A 22 15.42 -11.23 0.09
N PHE A 23 14.10 -11.28 -0.10
CA PHE A 23 13.46 -10.86 -1.35
C PHE A 23 13.51 -9.34 -1.62
N LEU A 24 13.85 -8.54 -0.59
CA LEU A 24 13.92 -7.08 -0.70
C LEU A 24 15.37 -6.55 -0.76
N GLU A 25 16.34 -7.44 -0.96
CA GLU A 25 17.74 -7.06 -1.13
C GLU A 25 17.96 -6.37 -2.48
N THR A 26 18.89 -5.41 -2.51
CA THR A 26 19.20 -4.58 -3.69
C THR A 26 20.49 -4.99 -4.40
N LYS A 27 21.24 -5.94 -3.83
CA LYS A 27 22.47 -6.45 -4.44
C LYS A 27 22.12 -7.46 -5.55
N PRO A 28 22.68 -7.32 -6.76
CA PRO A 28 22.47 -8.25 -7.86
C PRO A 28 22.72 -9.72 -7.48
N LEU A 29 21.86 -10.61 -7.98
CA LEU A 29 22.09 -12.06 -7.94
C LEU A 29 22.84 -12.54 -9.18
N SER A 30 23.29 -13.79 -9.13
CA SER A 30 23.59 -14.58 -10.32
C SER A 30 22.34 -14.78 -11.18
N ASP A 31 22.53 -14.92 -12.49
CA ASP A 31 21.44 -15.11 -13.45
C ASP A 31 20.56 -16.32 -13.07
N CYS A 32 19.25 -16.09 -13.00
CA CYS A 32 18.23 -17.11 -12.74
C CYS A 32 17.46 -17.38 -14.03
N THR A 33 17.20 -18.66 -14.33
CA THR A 33 16.49 -19.07 -15.55
C THR A 33 14.97 -19.15 -15.36
N ASN A 34 14.52 -19.40 -14.12
CA ASN A 34 13.11 -19.54 -13.75
C ASN A 34 12.86 -19.11 -12.31
N TRP A 35 11.57 -18.93 -11.95
CA TRP A 35 11.18 -18.45 -10.62
C TRP A 35 11.53 -19.42 -9.49
N LYS A 36 11.44 -20.74 -9.71
CA LYS A 36 11.88 -21.70 -8.69
C LYS A 36 13.36 -21.53 -8.35
N GLN A 37 14.22 -21.44 -9.36
CA GLN A 37 15.65 -21.18 -9.16
C GLN A 37 15.90 -19.84 -8.45
N TYR A 38 15.11 -18.81 -8.77
CA TYR A 38 15.18 -17.53 -8.07
C TYR A 38 14.88 -17.69 -6.56
N PHE A 39 13.79 -18.37 -6.19
CA PHE A 39 13.45 -18.62 -4.78
C PHE A 39 14.53 -19.47 -4.09
N GLU A 40 15.03 -20.53 -4.73
CA GLU A 40 16.12 -21.37 -4.18
C GLU A 40 17.42 -20.56 -3.98
N THR A 41 17.71 -19.62 -4.89
CA THR A 41 18.87 -18.73 -4.78
C THR A 41 18.75 -17.78 -3.59
N ILE A 42 17.56 -17.23 -3.35
CA ILE A 42 17.27 -16.36 -2.19
C ILE A 42 17.38 -17.16 -0.89
N LEU A 43 16.76 -18.34 -0.83
CA LEU A 43 16.76 -19.20 0.35
C LEU A 43 18.13 -19.83 0.63
N ARG A 44 18.97 -19.96 -0.40
CA ARG A 44 20.23 -20.73 -0.39
C ARG A 44 20.02 -22.20 -0.01
N SER A 45 18.86 -22.74 -0.39
CA SER A 45 18.44 -24.10 -0.10
C SER A 45 17.35 -24.53 -1.10
N PRO A 46 17.02 -25.83 -1.19
CA PRO A 46 15.87 -26.29 -1.96
C PRO A 46 14.59 -25.60 -1.52
N LEU A 47 13.69 -25.31 -2.46
CA LEU A 47 12.41 -24.66 -2.16
C LEU A 47 11.46 -25.66 -1.50
N THR A 48 11.50 -25.72 -0.18
CA THR A 48 10.58 -26.52 0.65
C THR A 48 10.03 -25.68 1.80
N LYS A 49 8.91 -26.13 2.36
CA LYS A 49 8.31 -25.46 3.52
C LYS A 49 9.29 -25.42 4.70
N GLU A 50 9.97 -26.52 4.96
CA GLU A 50 10.95 -26.66 6.04
C GLU A 50 12.09 -25.65 5.88
N SER A 51 12.57 -25.46 4.65
CA SER A 51 13.61 -24.48 4.34
C SER A 51 13.15 -23.04 4.64
N VAL A 52 11.91 -22.70 4.26
CA VAL A 52 11.32 -21.39 4.54
C VAL A 52 11.16 -21.18 6.05
N THR A 53 10.60 -22.15 6.75
CA THR A 53 10.42 -22.12 8.22
C THR A 53 11.75 -21.92 8.93
N GLN A 54 12.76 -22.71 8.57
CA GLN A 54 14.09 -22.64 9.17
C GLN A 54 14.74 -21.29 8.90
N ARG A 55 14.61 -20.75 7.68
CA ARG A 55 15.17 -19.45 7.31
C ARG A 55 14.52 -18.29 8.06
N LEU A 56 13.23 -18.41 8.38
CA LEU A 56 12.49 -17.45 9.20
C LEU A 56 12.73 -17.62 10.71
N GLY A 57 13.41 -18.69 11.14
CA GLY A 57 13.63 -18.97 12.57
C GLY A 57 12.35 -19.39 13.32
N LEU A 58 11.34 -19.91 12.61
CA LEU A 58 10.04 -20.24 13.19
C LEU A 58 9.93 -21.71 13.59
N SER A 59 8.96 -22.01 14.46
CA SER A 59 8.50 -23.39 14.64
C SER A 59 7.61 -23.82 13.47
N ASN A 60 7.53 -25.13 13.22
CA ASN A 60 6.69 -25.69 12.15
C ASN A 60 5.20 -25.34 12.32
N ASP A 61 4.78 -25.18 13.56
CA ASP A 61 3.43 -24.91 14.04
C ASP A 61 3.11 -23.40 14.17
N HIS A 62 4.08 -22.53 13.86
CA HIS A 62 3.84 -21.08 13.81
C HIS A 62 2.89 -20.72 12.66
N PRO A 63 1.83 -19.91 12.85
CA PRO A 63 0.84 -19.59 11.81
C PRO A 63 1.45 -18.98 10.54
N MET A 64 2.47 -18.12 10.70
CA MET A 64 3.17 -17.50 9.56
C MET A 64 3.88 -18.51 8.66
N THR A 65 4.25 -19.70 9.17
CA THR A 65 4.85 -20.76 8.35
C THR A 65 3.93 -21.15 7.20
N GLU A 66 2.66 -21.42 7.49
CA GLU A 66 1.67 -21.74 6.45
C GLU A 66 1.33 -20.54 5.58
N THR A 67 1.19 -19.36 6.18
CA THR A 67 0.86 -18.13 5.44
C THR A 67 1.92 -17.80 4.39
N VAL A 68 3.19 -17.83 4.77
CA VAL A 68 4.30 -17.54 3.84
C VAL A 68 4.41 -18.64 2.80
N TRP A 69 4.34 -19.92 3.20
CA TRP A 69 4.43 -21.03 2.26
C TRP A 69 3.30 -21.01 1.22
N SER A 70 2.07 -20.74 1.65
CA SER A 70 0.92 -20.57 0.76
C SER A 70 1.09 -19.39 -0.19
N ALA A 71 1.61 -18.25 0.29
CA ALA A 71 1.91 -17.10 -0.56
C ALA A 71 2.96 -17.43 -1.63
N ILE A 72 4.05 -18.12 -1.26
CA ILE A 72 5.08 -18.57 -2.21
C ILE A 72 4.47 -19.51 -3.26
N HIS A 73 3.69 -20.50 -2.82
CA HIS A 73 3.03 -21.44 -3.72
C HIS A 73 2.07 -20.72 -4.69
N TYR A 74 1.29 -19.76 -4.21
CA TYR A 74 0.42 -18.94 -5.05
C TYR A 74 1.22 -18.15 -6.11
N LEU A 75 2.33 -17.53 -5.70
CA LEU A 75 3.20 -16.78 -6.61
C LEU A 75 3.87 -17.66 -7.68
N LEU A 76 4.04 -18.97 -7.42
CA LEU A 76 4.64 -19.92 -8.36
C LEU A 76 3.61 -20.72 -9.18
N SER A 77 2.35 -20.78 -8.75
CA SER A 77 1.26 -21.63 -9.30
C SER A 77 0.98 -21.56 -10.83
N ARG A 78 1.57 -20.61 -11.56
CA ARG A 78 1.45 -20.44 -13.02
C ARG A 78 2.83 -20.50 -13.67
N ASP A 79 3.52 -21.63 -13.49
CA ASP A 79 4.97 -21.81 -13.69
C ASP A 79 5.51 -21.48 -15.10
N ASN A 80 4.65 -21.29 -16.11
CA ASN A 80 5.06 -21.20 -17.53
C ASN A 80 4.89 -19.83 -18.21
N ASP A 81 4.38 -18.80 -17.53
CA ASP A 81 3.95 -17.60 -18.28
C ASP A 81 5.08 -16.59 -18.56
N PHE A 82 6.20 -16.60 -17.83
CA PHE A 82 7.25 -15.57 -18.04
C PHE A 82 8.66 -16.06 -17.72
N PRO A 83 9.55 -16.16 -18.73
CA PRO A 83 10.97 -16.37 -18.49
C PRO A 83 11.55 -15.21 -17.67
N ILE A 84 12.52 -15.51 -16.81
CA ILE A 84 13.30 -14.45 -16.16
C ILE A 84 14.28 -13.90 -17.20
N HIS A 85 13.96 -12.73 -17.75
CA HIS A 85 14.78 -12.07 -18.77
C HIS A 85 15.79 -11.06 -18.21
N MET A 86 15.84 -10.89 -16.89
CA MET A 86 16.69 -9.88 -16.27
C MET A 86 18.00 -10.51 -15.77
N LYS A 87 19.09 -10.26 -16.48
CA LYS A 87 20.44 -10.65 -16.08
C LYS A 87 20.97 -9.68 -15.02
N GLY A 88 21.66 -10.20 -14.00
CA GLY A 88 22.24 -9.39 -12.93
C GLY A 88 21.25 -8.47 -12.20
N ALA A 89 20.00 -8.89 -12.06
CA ALA A 89 18.97 -8.12 -11.35
C ALA A 89 19.06 -8.31 -9.84
N ALA A 90 18.66 -7.29 -9.09
CA ALA A 90 18.50 -7.41 -7.65
C ALA A 90 17.28 -8.29 -7.31
N PRO A 91 17.29 -8.99 -6.16
CA PRO A 91 16.12 -9.68 -5.62
C PRO A 91 14.86 -8.83 -5.63
N LEU A 92 14.98 -7.58 -5.17
CA LEU A 92 13.86 -6.65 -5.13
C LEU A 92 13.23 -6.46 -6.52
N ASP A 93 14.03 -6.25 -7.56
CA ASP A 93 13.54 -6.00 -8.92
C ASP A 93 12.82 -7.23 -9.50
N LEU A 94 13.42 -8.42 -9.31
CA LEU A 94 12.83 -9.68 -9.73
C LEU A 94 11.51 -9.95 -8.99
N PHE A 95 11.50 -9.73 -7.67
CA PHE A 95 10.30 -9.92 -6.86
C PHE A 95 9.21 -8.91 -7.23
N SER A 96 9.54 -7.64 -7.43
CA SER A 96 8.61 -6.62 -7.90
C SER A 96 8.00 -6.99 -9.27
N ASN A 97 8.81 -7.55 -10.19
CA ASN A 97 8.30 -8.01 -11.48
C ASN A 97 7.32 -9.18 -11.32
N LEU A 98 7.63 -10.15 -10.46
CA LEU A 98 6.76 -11.27 -10.16
C LEU A 98 5.43 -10.80 -9.55
N LEU A 99 5.50 -9.94 -8.53
CA LEU A 99 4.31 -9.39 -7.86
C LEU A 99 3.44 -8.59 -8.84
N ALA A 100 4.04 -7.72 -9.67
CA ALA A 100 3.30 -6.92 -10.65
C ALA A 100 2.55 -7.78 -11.67
N LYS A 101 3.08 -8.94 -12.04
CA LYS A 101 2.43 -9.88 -12.95
C LYS A 101 1.33 -10.69 -12.26
N ARG A 102 1.57 -11.10 -11.00
CA ARG A 102 0.70 -12.00 -10.25
C ARG A 102 -0.46 -11.31 -9.55
N LEU A 103 -0.25 -10.07 -9.11
CA LEU A 103 -1.18 -9.31 -8.28
C LEU A 103 -1.75 -8.10 -9.03
N ARG A 104 -1.79 -8.15 -10.37
CA ARG A 104 -2.47 -7.13 -11.18
C ARG A 104 -3.98 -7.31 -11.07
N TYR A 105 -4.69 -6.20 -11.18
CA TYR A 105 -6.14 -6.23 -11.37
C TYR A 105 -6.50 -6.99 -12.66
N GLU A 106 -7.45 -7.91 -12.54
CA GLU A 106 -8.09 -8.59 -13.66
C GLU A 106 -9.36 -7.85 -14.11
N LYS A 107 -9.92 -8.24 -15.25
CA LYS A 107 -11.12 -7.61 -15.81
C LYS A 107 -12.30 -7.78 -14.85
N GLY A 108 -12.96 -6.68 -14.51
CA GLY A 108 -14.10 -6.65 -13.58
C GLY A 108 -13.70 -6.55 -12.12
N GLU A 109 -12.40 -6.41 -11.82
CA GLU A 109 -11.94 -6.04 -10.48
C GLU A 109 -11.79 -4.53 -10.35
N HIS A 110 -12.09 -3.99 -9.16
CA HIS A 110 -12.10 -2.56 -8.88
C HIS A 110 -11.14 -2.26 -7.72
N ASP A 111 -10.41 -1.15 -7.79
CA ASP A 111 -9.62 -0.67 -6.67
C ASP A 111 -10.46 0.15 -5.67
N MET A 112 -9.84 0.48 -4.54
CA MET A 112 -10.44 1.31 -3.50
C MET A 112 -9.39 2.28 -2.95
N VAL A 113 -9.77 3.56 -2.85
CA VAL A 113 -9.06 4.57 -2.08
C VAL A 113 -9.82 4.83 -0.79
N ALA A 114 -9.14 4.67 0.33
CA ALA A 114 -9.66 4.98 1.65
C ALA A 114 -8.74 5.98 2.36
N MET A 115 -9.31 7.11 2.80
CA MET A 115 -8.61 8.12 3.58
C MET A 115 -9.47 8.47 4.79
N HIS A 116 -8.83 8.58 5.95
CA HIS A 116 -9.50 8.87 7.21
C HIS A 116 -8.66 9.86 8.01
N HIS A 117 -9.26 10.99 8.35
CA HIS A 117 -8.74 11.94 9.31
C HIS A 117 -9.52 11.83 10.61
N GLU A 118 -8.81 11.95 11.73
CA GLU A 118 -9.39 12.00 13.06
C GLU A 118 -8.74 13.13 13.87
N PHE A 119 -9.56 13.98 14.47
CA PHE A 119 -9.15 15.14 15.24
C PHE A 119 -9.78 15.08 16.62
N GLY A 120 -8.96 15.00 17.68
CA GLY A 120 -9.41 15.26 19.04
C GLY A 120 -9.44 16.77 19.29
N ILE A 121 -10.61 17.32 19.57
CA ILE A 121 -10.82 18.77 19.71
C ILE A 121 -11.20 19.08 21.17
N GLU A 122 -10.54 20.08 21.74
CA GLU A 122 -10.92 20.70 23.02
C GLU A 122 -11.31 22.15 22.74
N HIS A 123 -12.60 22.46 22.95
CA HIS A 123 -13.16 23.78 22.75
C HIS A 123 -12.77 24.71 23.90
N SER A 124 -12.87 26.03 23.68
CA SER A 124 -12.60 27.03 24.73
C SER A 124 -13.53 26.91 25.94
N SER A 125 -14.69 26.25 25.79
CA SER A 125 -15.63 25.92 26.87
C SER A 125 -15.18 24.75 27.75
N GLY A 126 -14.13 24.02 27.36
CA GLY A 126 -13.70 22.75 27.96
C GLY A 126 -14.42 21.52 27.41
N GLN A 127 -15.40 21.68 26.52
CA GLN A 127 -16.05 20.56 25.83
C GLN A 127 -15.05 19.84 24.92
N LYS A 128 -15.09 18.50 24.92
CA LYS A 128 -14.23 17.65 24.09
C LYS A 128 -15.05 16.83 23.12
N GLU A 129 -14.55 16.70 21.90
CA GLU A 129 -15.14 15.87 20.86
C GLU A 129 -14.08 15.26 19.95
N THR A 130 -14.49 14.26 19.18
CA THR A 130 -13.69 13.68 18.11
C THR A 130 -14.37 14.01 16.78
N LEU A 131 -13.70 14.76 15.90
CA LEU A 131 -14.16 14.98 14.52
C LEU A 131 -13.46 13.97 13.61
N THR A 132 -14.23 13.27 12.79
CA THR A 132 -13.69 12.41 11.73
C THR A 132 -14.05 12.96 10.35
N SER A 133 -13.18 12.75 9.37
CA SER A 133 -13.41 13.09 7.97
C SER A 133 -12.93 11.93 7.10
N THR A 134 -13.86 11.24 6.45
CA THR A 134 -13.60 9.95 5.78
C THR A 134 -13.97 9.99 4.31
N LEU A 135 -13.04 9.58 3.45
CA LEU A 135 -13.26 9.33 2.02
C LEU A 135 -13.12 7.84 1.76
N ILE A 136 -14.15 7.25 1.14
CA ILE A 136 -14.11 5.91 0.53
C ILE A 136 -14.55 6.05 -0.91
N ARG A 137 -13.67 5.70 -1.85
CA ARG A 137 -13.94 5.73 -3.29
C ARG A 137 -13.57 4.38 -3.89
N TYR A 138 -14.49 3.79 -4.64
CA TYR A 138 -14.21 2.61 -5.46
C TYR A 138 -14.00 3.03 -6.91
N GLY A 139 -13.11 2.33 -7.61
CA GLY A 139 -12.96 2.47 -9.05
C GLY A 139 -14.23 2.01 -9.78
N ASN A 140 -14.32 2.33 -11.06
CA ASN A 140 -15.38 1.88 -11.96
C ASN A 140 -14.76 1.16 -13.18
N ASP A 141 -15.60 0.77 -14.14
CA ASP A 141 -15.16 0.03 -15.33
C ASP A 141 -14.21 0.84 -16.24
N GLU A 142 -14.20 2.18 -16.11
CA GLU A 142 -13.39 3.09 -16.94
C GLU A 142 -12.12 3.55 -16.23
N HIS A 143 -12.23 3.94 -14.96
CA HIS A 143 -11.14 4.55 -14.19
C HIS A 143 -11.03 3.96 -12.78
N THR A 144 -9.79 3.75 -12.33
CA THR A 144 -9.50 3.39 -10.95
C THR A 144 -9.77 4.58 -10.02
N ALA A 145 -10.18 4.33 -8.77
CA ALA A 145 -10.30 5.33 -7.73
C ALA A 145 -8.97 6.08 -7.54
N MET A 146 -7.83 5.37 -7.62
CA MET A 146 -6.51 5.97 -7.58
C MET A 146 -6.27 6.96 -8.73
N ALA A 147 -6.62 6.59 -9.97
CA ALA A 147 -6.44 7.47 -11.12
C ALA A 147 -7.29 8.74 -11.00
N GLU A 148 -8.56 8.61 -10.59
CA GLU A 148 -9.45 9.76 -10.39
C GLU A 148 -8.95 10.67 -9.26
N THR A 149 -8.64 10.10 -8.08
CA THR A 149 -8.29 10.88 -6.88
C THR A 149 -6.89 11.49 -6.93
N VAL A 150 -6.04 11.11 -7.89
CA VAL A 150 -4.74 11.74 -8.14
C VAL A 150 -4.78 12.65 -9.36
N GLY A 151 -5.37 12.19 -10.46
CA GLY A 151 -5.37 12.92 -11.73
C GLY A 151 -6.29 14.14 -11.73
N LEU A 152 -7.47 14.04 -11.14
CA LEU A 152 -8.43 15.16 -11.12
C LEU A 152 -7.93 16.36 -10.31
N PRO A 153 -7.42 16.21 -9.07
CA PRO A 153 -6.87 17.37 -8.34
C PRO A 153 -5.69 18.02 -9.07
N ALA A 154 -4.85 17.21 -9.75
CA ALA A 154 -3.75 17.73 -10.54
C ALA A 154 -4.24 18.56 -11.74
N ALA A 155 -5.24 18.07 -12.48
CA ALA A 155 -5.84 18.81 -13.59
C ALA A 155 -6.52 20.11 -13.12
N MET A 156 -7.30 20.06 -12.05
CA MET A 156 -7.97 21.24 -11.46
C MET A 156 -6.95 22.29 -10.99
N ALA A 157 -5.85 21.86 -10.36
CA ALA A 157 -4.77 22.77 -9.98
C ALA A 157 -4.12 23.43 -11.21
N VAL A 158 -3.91 22.69 -12.30
CA VAL A 158 -3.41 23.25 -13.57
C VAL A 158 -4.35 24.33 -14.10
N GLU A 159 -5.67 24.09 -14.09
CA GLU A 159 -6.66 25.09 -14.50
C GLU A 159 -6.57 26.36 -13.64
N LEU A 160 -6.47 26.23 -12.31
CA LEU A 160 -6.31 27.39 -11.42
C LEU A 160 -5.03 28.18 -11.68
N VAL A 161 -3.93 27.51 -12.02
CA VAL A 161 -2.66 28.17 -12.39
C VAL A 161 -2.81 28.92 -13.71
N LEU A 162 -3.41 28.30 -14.72
CA LEU A 162 -3.61 28.91 -16.05
C LEU A 162 -4.57 30.11 -15.99
N ASP A 163 -5.59 30.03 -15.14
CA ASP A 163 -6.54 31.12 -14.86
C ASP A 163 -5.94 32.24 -13.98
N ASN A 164 -4.67 32.13 -13.59
CA ASN A 164 -4.00 33.05 -12.67
C ASN A 164 -4.73 33.21 -11.32
N LYS A 165 -5.46 32.17 -10.89
CA LYS A 165 -6.10 32.09 -9.57
C LYS A 165 -5.10 31.71 -8.47
N ILE A 166 -3.92 31.22 -8.84
CA ILE A 166 -2.78 30.97 -7.94
C ILE A 166 -1.65 31.93 -8.33
N PRO A 167 -1.67 33.19 -7.85
CA PRO A 167 -0.71 34.21 -8.25
C PRO A 167 0.69 33.98 -7.66
N GLU A 168 0.80 33.20 -6.59
CA GLU A 168 2.05 32.92 -5.90
C GLU A 168 3.08 32.28 -6.85
N ARG A 169 4.36 32.66 -6.68
CA ARG A 169 5.49 32.12 -7.46
C ARG A 169 6.35 31.22 -6.58
N GLY A 170 7.19 30.40 -7.20
CA GLY A 170 8.07 29.45 -6.50
C GLY A 170 7.40 28.10 -6.24
N ILE A 171 7.98 27.31 -5.34
CA ILE A 171 7.48 25.98 -4.99
C ILE A 171 6.39 26.13 -3.95
N GLN A 172 5.17 25.74 -4.32
CA GLN A 172 3.97 25.90 -3.50
C GLN A 172 3.37 24.54 -3.12
N VAL A 173 2.63 24.52 -2.01
CA VAL A 173 1.81 23.39 -1.53
C VAL A 173 0.37 23.85 -1.34
N PRO A 174 -0.65 22.97 -1.48
CA PRO A 174 -2.06 23.36 -1.52
C PRO A 174 -2.66 23.63 -0.13
N THR A 175 -2.05 24.54 0.63
CA THR A 175 -2.48 24.91 1.99
C THR A 175 -3.27 26.22 2.04
N GLN A 176 -3.32 26.97 0.94
CA GLN A 176 -4.06 28.23 0.84
C GLN A 176 -5.50 27.98 0.41
N ARG A 177 -6.43 28.74 0.99
CA ARG A 177 -7.89 28.58 0.76
C ARG A 177 -8.27 28.71 -0.70
N HIS A 178 -7.74 29.72 -1.38
CA HIS A 178 -7.99 29.96 -2.82
C HIS A 178 -7.46 28.85 -3.74
N VAL A 179 -6.65 27.93 -3.21
CA VAL A 179 -6.19 26.74 -3.92
C VAL A 179 -7.07 25.55 -3.60
N TYR A 180 -7.23 25.19 -2.32
CA TYR A 180 -7.89 23.94 -1.95
C TYR A 180 -9.42 24.02 -2.04
N GLU A 181 -10.05 25.17 -1.75
CA GLU A 181 -11.52 25.27 -1.75
C GLU A 181 -12.11 25.02 -3.15
N PRO A 182 -11.62 25.67 -4.24
CA PRO A 182 -12.14 25.40 -5.58
C PRO A 182 -11.89 23.97 -6.06
N ILE A 183 -10.79 23.34 -5.64
CA ILE A 183 -10.49 21.95 -5.98
C ILE A 183 -11.45 21.01 -5.25
N LEU A 184 -11.69 21.21 -3.96
CA LEU A 184 -12.62 20.39 -3.17
C LEU A 184 -14.07 20.50 -3.69
N GLU A 185 -14.52 21.70 -4.05
CA GLU A 185 -15.85 21.92 -4.64
C GLU A 185 -16.03 21.15 -5.96
N GLN A 186 -15.03 21.21 -6.84
CA GLN A 186 -15.07 20.48 -8.10
C GLN A 186 -14.99 18.96 -7.93
N LEU A 187 -14.18 18.49 -6.97
CA LEU A 187 -14.13 17.07 -6.61
C LEU A 187 -15.47 16.58 -6.06
N GLU A 188 -16.14 17.39 -5.22
CA GLU A 188 -17.47 17.04 -4.72
C GLU A 188 -18.50 16.94 -5.85
N PHE A 189 -18.44 17.84 -6.85
CA PHE A 189 -19.27 17.73 -8.06
C PHE A 189 -19.03 16.43 -8.84
N LYS A 190 -17.81 15.88 -8.78
CA LYS A 190 -17.46 14.56 -9.34
C LYS A 190 -17.78 13.39 -8.40
N GLY A 191 -18.42 13.65 -7.26
CA GLY A 191 -18.78 12.64 -6.26
C GLY A 191 -17.59 12.14 -5.44
N ILE A 192 -16.48 12.89 -5.39
CA ILE A 192 -15.32 12.63 -4.54
C ILE A 192 -15.37 13.60 -3.38
N ARG A 193 -15.88 13.15 -2.23
CA ARG A 193 -16.01 13.99 -1.04
C ARG A 193 -15.72 13.22 0.23
N PHE A 194 -15.30 13.95 1.24
CA PHE A 194 -15.19 13.43 2.60
C PHE A 194 -16.55 13.49 3.29
N THR A 195 -16.84 12.47 4.09
CA THR A 195 -17.98 12.46 5.00
C THR A 195 -17.48 12.77 6.39
N GLU A 196 -18.00 13.84 6.98
CA GLU A 196 -17.62 14.29 8.32
C GLU A 196 -18.59 13.80 9.38
N ARG A 197 -18.07 13.44 10.57
CA ARG A 197 -18.88 13.02 11.73
C ARG A 197 -18.25 13.53 13.02
N VAL A 198 -19.11 13.99 13.93
CA VAL A 198 -18.74 14.33 15.31
C VAL A 198 -19.10 13.16 16.22
N GLU A 199 -18.13 12.71 16.99
CA GLU A 199 -18.25 11.60 17.94
C GLU A 199 -17.84 12.05 19.35
N PRO A 200 -18.29 11.36 20.42
CA PRO A 200 -17.76 11.58 21.76
C PRO A 200 -16.23 11.50 21.79
N TYR A 201 -15.60 12.32 22.63
CA TYR A 201 -14.15 12.32 22.77
C TYR A 201 -13.62 10.94 23.16
N ARG A 202 -12.63 10.43 22.43
CA ARG A 202 -11.94 9.17 22.72
C ARG A 202 -10.44 9.32 22.64
N VAL A 203 -9.72 8.59 23.47
CA VAL A 203 -8.26 8.42 23.34
C VAL A 203 -8.02 7.18 22.51
N ASN A 204 -7.37 7.34 21.35
CA ASN A 204 -7.03 6.21 20.50
C ASN A 204 -5.96 5.33 21.15
N GLN A 205 -6.35 4.12 21.52
CA GLN A 205 -5.43 3.07 21.93
C GLN A 205 -5.31 2.05 20.80
N LEU A 206 -4.25 2.16 20.01
CA LEU A 206 -3.95 1.19 18.96
C LEU A 206 -3.38 -0.07 19.60
N LYS A 207 -4.10 -1.18 19.45
CA LYS A 207 -3.57 -2.52 19.79
C LYS A 207 -2.92 -3.12 18.55
N PRO A 208 -1.67 -3.59 18.62
CA PRO A 208 -1.05 -4.27 17.49
C PRO A 208 -1.82 -5.55 17.17
N THR A 209 -2.11 -5.77 15.89
CA THR A 209 -2.82 -6.96 15.37
C THR A 209 -1.94 -7.86 14.51
N GLY A 210 -0.63 -7.59 14.46
CA GLY A 210 0.33 -8.37 13.67
C GLY A 210 0.62 -9.73 14.30
N SER A 211 1.23 -10.62 13.52
CA SER A 211 1.49 -12.02 13.90
C SER A 211 2.53 -12.21 15.01
N GLY A 212 3.17 -11.14 15.50
CA GLY A 212 4.28 -11.21 16.45
C GLY A 212 5.61 -11.63 15.83
N LEU A 213 5.65 -11.91 14.52
CA LEU A 213 6.87 -12.31 13.78
C LEU A 213 8.04 -11.32 13.93
N TYR A 214 7.73 -10.04 14.19
CA TYR A 214 8.70 -8.96 14.38
C TYR A 214 9.25 -8.86 15.82
N GLN A 215 8.78 -9.67 16.76
CA GLN A 215 9.17 -9.62 18.18
C GLN A 215 10.27 -10.64 18.55
N GLN A 216 10.77 -11.41 17.59
CA GLN A 216 11.84 -12.40 17.77
C GLN A 216 13.24 -11.80 17.55
#